data_AF-A0A3M6TH14-F1
#
_entry.id   AF-A0A3M6TH14-F1
#
_cell.length_a   1.000
_cell.length_b   1.000
_cell.length_c   1.000
_cell.angle_alpha   90.00
_cell.angle_beta   90.00
_cell.angle_gamma   90.00
#
_symmetry.space_group_name_H-M   'P 1'
#
loop_
_entity.id
_entity.type
_entity.pdbx_description
1 polymer ?
#
loop_
_entity_poly.entity_id
_entity_poly.type
_entity_poly.pdbx_seq_one_letter_code
_entity_poly.pdbx_strand_id
1 'polypeptide(L)'
;MAENQSISRTQWSSRQTTRLKWTTQMNSDLLECKVKAKEMVASQNPPRHENGRKKSYMAIMRELWSGRGYSDLGLSCQNLRDQAARLEKTFGNVQGTILKNTGVTKHRREFAYVLRTRRSKSPVLTPMDLNPCAHEILEGVTSILASISPIIGEFGRRNIDTRIKQRPTRTDVKNINAAIDVLMRREVEHSIDPTTNPFGYLWMANCILYSVVAAFLINKGWKKESGIKVQTKRKTSGQTMKEAFLTQATELRKRISIATAELDRIKKNKKITKRGKRNRAMLERESGKVSAASLVAYIERKKSELRRAKGGFIWKQKQEEIRSLNSKFYVDPSSVYDRFNEIIKSDPENNKPRYMKSTEAGSYWKDLWEQPSIATNSDATWLEDVRCVFAEFVPVPPQEDFELDPVKFAYVIKRKRNWSAPGPDRIVNFWWKRAESLHKGIAASFQAAVV
;
A
#
# COMPACT_ATOMS: atom_id res chain seq x y z
N MET A 1 29.16 61.51 47.46
CA MET A 1 28.00 61.27 46.57
C MET A 1 28.58 60.89 45.22
N ALA A 2 28.63 59.59 44.92
CA ALA A 2 29.43 59.05 43.82
C ALA A 2 28.55 58.35 42.78
N GLU A 3 28.79 58.74 41.52
CA GLU A 3 28.76 57.91 40.29
C GLU A 3 27.42 57.27 39.87
N ASN A 4 27.07 57.07 38.60
CA ASN A 4 27.77 57.21 37.34
C ASN A 4 26.72 57.21 36.22
N GLN A 5 27.06 57.83 35.08
CA GLN A 5 26.30 57.75 33.83
C GLN A 5 26.12 56.30 33.37
N SER A 6 24.93 55.93 32.88
CA SER A 6 24.74 54.70 32.11
C SER A 6 23.72 54.85 30.98
N ILE A 7 24.21 54.51 29.80
CA ILE A 7 23.54 54.44 28.49
C ILE A 7 22.41 53.40 28.54
N SER A 8 21.18 53.76 28.15
CA SER A 8 20.11 52.79 27.90
C SER A 8 19.83 52.63 26.40
N ARG A 9 20.24 51.45 25.94
CA ARG A 9 20.08 50.81 24.64
C ARG A 9 18.71 50.97 23.99
N THR A 10 18.76 51.25 22.68
CA THR A 10 17.77 50.94 21.65
C THR A 10 17.05 49.62 21.92
N GLN A 11 15.78 49.69 22.28
CA GLN A 11 14.95 48.53 22.56
C GLN A 11 14.43 47.95 21.24
N TRP A 12 15.06 46.84 20.81
CA TRP A 12 14.48 45.93 19.82
C TRP A 12 13.08 45.50 20.27
N SER A 13 12.04 45.91 19.55
CA SER A 13 10.71 45.32 19.71
C SER A 13 10.75 43.90 19.15
N SER A 14 10.83 42.93 20.04
CA SER A 14 10.64 41.51 19.71
C SER A 14 9.21 41.30 19.19
N ARG A 15 9.07 41.09 17.88
CA ARG A 15 7.82 40.56 17.31
C ARG A 15 7.67 39.11 17.77
N GLN A 16 6.97 38.90 18.88
CA GLN A 16 6.45 37.59 19.26
C GLN A 16 5.54 37.10 18.13
N THR A 17 6.00 36.12 17.36
CA THR A 17 5.18 35.45 16.35
C THR A 17 4.21 34.50 17.05
N THR A 18 3.07 35.01 17.48
CA THR A 18 1.93 34.18 17.85
C THR A 18 1.45 33.46 16.60
N ARG A 19 1.56 32.13 16.59
CA ARG A 19 1.11 31.28 15.49
C ARG A 19 -0.40 31.49 15.30
N LEU A 20 -0.80 32.05 14.16
CA LEU A 20 -2.19 32.32 13.82
C LEU A 20 -3.05 31.04 13.97
N LYS A 21 -4.10 31.12 14.79
CA LYS A 21 -5.11 30.07 14.92
C LYS A 21 -6.21 30.31 13.89
N TRP A 22 -6.39 29.35 12.98
CA TRP A 22 -7.44 29.40 11.95
C TRP A 22 -8.79 28.98 12.54
N THR A 23 -9.78 29.87 12.54
CA THR A 23 -11.14 29.54 12.96
C THR A 23 -11.93 28.89 11.82
N THR A 24 -13.05 28.22 12.16
CA THR A 24 -13.95 27.62 11.16
C THR A 24 -14.49 28.67 10.18
N GLN A 25 -14.88 29.85 10.69
CA GLN A 25 -15.36 30.96 9.87
C GLN A 25 -14.29 31.45 8.89
N MET A 26 -13.06 31.68 9.38
CA MET A 26 -11.93 32.09 8.53
C MET A 26 -11.63 31.06 7.43
N ASN A 27 -11.74 29.77 7.74
CA ASN A 27 -11.53 28.71 6.75
C ASN A 27 -12.64 28.68 5.69
N SER A 28 -13.90 28.90 6.08
CA SER A 28 -15.03 29.00 5.15
C SER A 28 -14.89 30.21 4.22
N ASP A 29 -14.64 31.39 4.80
CA ASP A 29 -14.45 32.65 4.08
C ASP A 29 -13.29 32.56 3.08
N LEU A 30 -12.20 31.87 3.45
CA LEU A 30 -11.04 31.67 2.59
C LEU A 30 -11.39 30.83 1.35
N LEU A 31 -12.19 29.76 1.53
CA LEU A 31 -12.62 28.92 0.42
C LEU A 31 -13.56 29.68 -0.52
N GLU A 32 -14.48 30.47 0.02
CA GLU A 32 -15.39 31.31 -0.77
C GLU A 32 -14.62 32.38 -1.57
N CYS A 33 -13.63 33.04 -0.94
CA CYS A 33 -12.74 33.99 -1.61
C CYS A 33 -11.98 33.33 -2.77
N LYS A 34 -11.57 32.07 -2.61
CA LYS A 34 -10.86 31.32 -3.66
C LYS A 34 -11.77 30.96 -4.84
N VAL A 35 -13.02 30.57 -4.57
CA VAL A 35 -14.02 30.27 -5.61
C VAL A 35 -14.32 31.53 -6.42
N LYS A 36 -14.72 32.62 -5.74
CA LYS A 36 -14.99 33.92 -6.36
C LYS A 36 -13.80 34.44 -7.16
N ALA A 37 -12.58 34.34 -6.63
CA ALA A 37 -11.38 34.77 -7.34
C ALA A 37 -11.14 33.98 -8.64
N LYS A 38 -11.42 32.67 -8.66
CA LYS A 38 -11.29 31.85 -9.87
C LYS A 38 -12.35 32.19 -10.91
N GLU A 39 -13.59 32.42 -10.48
CA GLU A 39 -14.69 32.84 -11.34
C GLU A 39 -14.41 34.20 -11.98
N MET A 40 -13.93 35.17 -11.18
CA MET A 40 -13.55 36.50 -11.68
C MET A 40 -12.44 36.43 -12.73
N VAL A 41 -11.46 35.54 -12.56
CA VAL A 41 -10.40 35.31 -13.58
C VAL A 41 -10.94 34.63 -14.84
N ALA A 42 -11.94 33.76 -14.70
CA ALA A 42 -12.57 33.04 -15.80
C ALA A 42 -13.62 33.86 -16.56
N SER A 43 -14.08 34.99 -16.00
CA SER A 43 -15.06 35.88 -16.61
C SER A 43 -14.54 36.54 -17.90
N GLN A 44 -15.46 37.00 -18.76
CA GLN A 44 -15.10 37.68 -20.01
C GLN A 44 -14.27 38.96 -19.77
N ASN A 45 -14.46 39.62 -18.62
CA ASN A 45 -13.75 40.82 -18.20
C ASN A 45 -12.97 40.58 -16.89
N PRO A 46 -11.79 39.93 -16.95
CA PRO A 46 -11.03 39.59 -15.75
C PRO A 46 -10.43 40.85 -15.10
N PRO A 47 -10.37 40.92 -13.76
CA PRO A 47 -9.75 42.05 -13.05
C PRO A 47 -8.31 42.26 -13.51
N ARG A 48 -7.94 43.53 -13.73
CA ARG A 48 -6.60 43.94 -14.18
C ARG A 48 -5.94 44.82 -13.14
N HIS A 49 -4.62 44.75 -13.07
CA HIS A 49 -3.79 45.72 -12.37
C HIS A 49 -3.86 47.07 -13.09
N GLU A 50 -3.46 48.15 -12.41
CA GLU A 50 -3.42 49.52 -12.97
C GLU A 50 -2.56 49.61 -14.24
N ASN A 51 -1.56 48.73 -14.36
CA ASN A 51 -0.71 48.58 -15.55
C ASN A 51 -1.37 47.79 -16.71
N GLY A 52 -2.68 47.50 -16.63
CA GLY A 52 -3.45 46.78 -17.65
C GLY A 52 -3.25 45.26 -17.68
N ARG A 53 -2.32 44.68 -16.89
CA ARG A 53 -2.11 43.22 -16.84
C ARG A 53 -3.21 42.52 -16.04
N LYS A 54 -3.64 41.33 -16.49
CA LYS A 54 -4.62 40.52 -15.76
C LYS A 54 -4.11 40.14 -14.37
N LYS A 55 -4.93 40.35 -13.33
CA LYS A 55 -4.62 39.90 -11.97
C LYS A 55 -4.69 38.38 -11.91
N SER A 56 -3.76 37.77 -11.17
CA SER A 56 -3.85 36.34 -10.89
C SER A 56 -4.95 36.07 -9.86
N TYR A 57 -5.53 34.87 -9.86
CA TYR A 57 -6.55 34.50 -8.88
C TYR A 57 -6.03 34.63 -7.43
N MET A 58 -4.73 34.46 -7.20
CA MET A 58 -4.11 34.61 -5.87
C MET A 58 -4.13 36.06 -5.40
N ALA A 59 -3.94 37.02 -6.31
CA ALA A 59 -4.02 38.45 -6.01
C ALA A 59 -5.46 38.86 -5.69
N ILE A 60 -6.42 38.43 -6.52
CA ILE A 60 -7.84 38.69 -6.32
C ILE A 60 -8.33 38.04 -5.01
N MET A 61 -7.91 36.82 -4.73
CA MET A 61 -8.25 36.12 -3.47
C MET A 61 -7.72 36.88 -2.24
N ARG A 62 -6.53 37.50 -2.32
CA ARG A 62 -6.00 38.34 -1.22
C ARG A 62 -6.82 39.62 -1.05
N GLU A 63 -7.24 40.24 -2.14
CA GLU A 63 -8.09 41.45 -2.11
C GLU A 63 -9.45 41.13 -1.47
N LEU A 64 -10.10 40.04 -1.89
CA LEU A 64 -11.35 39.55 -1.30
C LEU A 64 -11.19 39.20 0.19
N TRP A 65 -10.07 38.54 0.54
CA TRP A 65 -9.74 38.22 1.93
C TRP A 65 -9.57 39.48 2.79
N SER A 66 -8.89 40.50 2.26
CA SER A 66 -8.69 41.78 2.93
C SER A 66 -10.02 42.54 3.06
N GLY A 67 -10.87 42.49 2.03
CA GLY A 67 -12.20 43.10 2.02
C GLY A 67 -13.19 42.47 3.02
N ARG A 68 -12.89 41.28 3.56
CA ARG A 68 -13.65 40.66 4.66
C ARG A 68 -13.19 41.10 6.05
N GLY A 69 -12.28 42.07 6.15
CA GLY A 69 -11.76 42.57 7.42
C GLY A 69 -10.59 41.76 7.99
N TYR A 70 -9.98 40.88 7.20
CA TYR A 70 -8.84 40.07 7.63
C TYR A 70 -7.48 40.64 7.19
N SER A 71 -7.41 41.92 6.83
CA SER A 71 -6.19 42.61 6.39
C SER A 71 -5.08 42.57 7.46
N ASP A 72 -5.46 42.73 8.73
CA ASP A 72 -4.54 42.92 9.85
C ASP A 72 -3.79 41.64 10.23
N LEU A 73 -4.21 40.50 9.67
CA LEU A 73 -3.54 39.22 9.85
C LEU A 73 -2.23 39.10 9.05
N GLY A 74 -1.94 40.06 8.16
CA GLY A 74 -0.64 40.15 7.47
C GLY A 74 -0.31 38.94 6.60
N LEU A 75 -1.32 38.21 6.12
CA LEU A 75 -1.12 36.95 5.38
C LEU A 75 -0.75 37.21 3.91
N SER A 76 0.32 36.54 3.45
CA SER A 76 0.72 36.59 2.05
C SER A 76 -0.25 35.81 1.15
N CYS A 77 -0.28 36.12 -0.15
CA CYS A 77 -1.05 35.35 -1.15
C CYS A 77 -0.70 33.85 -1.12
N GLN A 78 0.56 33.52 -0.82
CA GLN A 78 1.05 32.15 -0.76
C GLN A 78 0.50 31.43 0.48
N ASN A 79 0.50 32.08 1.64
CA ASN A 79 -0.06 31.51 2.88
C ASN A 79 -1.54 31.17 2.72
N LEU A 80 -2.31 32.06 2.11
CA LEU A 80 -3.74 31.86 1.83
C LEU A 80 -3.96 30.69 0.86
N ARG A 81 -3.16 30.60 -0.21
CA ARG A 81 -3.24 29.50 -1.17
C ARG A 81 -2.94 28.15 -0.52
N ASP A 82 -1.89 28.08 0.29
CA ASP A 82 -1.43 26.84 0.92
C ASP A 82 -2.43 26.37 1.98
N GLN A 83 -2.99 27.29 2.76
CA GLN A 83 -4.07 26.99 3.68
C GLN A 83 -5.33 26.50 2.94
N ALA A 84 -5.75 27.16 1.86
CA ALA A 84 -6.90 26.72 1.08
C ALA A 84 -6.66 25.34 0.43
N ALA A 85 -5.45 25.07 -0.07
CA ALA A 85 -5.08 23.76 -0.61
C ALA A 85 -5.08 22.67 0.47
N ARG A 86 -4.67 23.01 1.70
CA ARG A 86 -4.76 22.11 2.86
C ARG A 86 -6.22 21.81 3.19
N LEU A 87 -7.09 22.82 3.24
CA LEU A 87 -8.52 22.65 3.49
C LEU A 87 -9.19 21.78 2.42
N GLU A 88 -8.91 22.01 1.14
CA GLU A 88 -9.40 21.17 0.03
C GLU A 88 -8.94 19.71 0.14
N LYS A 89 -7.77 19.45 0.75
CA LYS A 89 -7.24 18.10 0.98
C LYS A 89 -7.85 17.45 2.22
N THR A 90 -8.16 18.22 3.26
CA THR A 90 -8.72 17.74 4.52
C THR A 90 -10.22 17.47 4.42
N PHE A 91 -10.98 18.33 3.75
CA PHE A 91 -12.43 18.17 3.56
C PHE A 91 -12.80 17.40 2.30
N GLY A 92 -11.83 17.16 1.41
CA GLY A 92 -12.08 16.63 0.08
C GLY A 92 -12.84 17.66 -0.77
N ASN A 93 -12.45 17.84 -2.02
CA ASN A 93 -13.30 18.57 -2.95
C ASN A 93 -14.48 17.65 -3.30
N VAL A 94 -15.53 17.65 -2.47
CA VAL A 94 -16.74 16.86 -2.67
C VAL A 94 -17.32 17.16 -4.06
N GLN A 95 -17.38 18.44 -4.45
CA GLN A 95 -17.82 18.88 -5.77
C GLN A 95 -16.94 18.33 -6.90
N GLY A 96 -15.61 18.42 -6.80
CA GLY A 96 -14.66 17.92 -7.81
C GLY A 96 -14.56 16.40 -7.85
N THR A 97 -14.91 15.71 -6.77
CA THR A 97 -14.99 14.24 -6.69
C THR A 97 -16.30 13.76 -7.30
N ILE A 98 -17.41 14.44 -7.02
CA ILE A 98 -18.71 14.20 -7.65
C ILE A 98 -18.64 14.50 -9.15
N LEU A 99 -18.06 15.64 -9.58
CA LEU A 99 -17.94 16.00 -10.99
C LEU A 99 -17.00 15.08 -11.78
N LYS A 100 -15.96 14.54 -11.12
CA LYS A 100 -15.08 13.51 -11.71
C LYS A 100 -15.77 12.14 -11.81
N ASN A 101 -16.68 11.83 -10.89
CA ASN A 101 -17.36 10.54 -10.82
C ASN A 101 -18.66 10.51 -11.64
N THR A 102 -19.31 11.65 -11.88
CA THR A 102 -20.57 11.77 -12.67
C THR A 102 -20.34 11.87 -14.17
N GLY A 103 -19.10 11.98 -14.66
CA GLY A 103 -18.76 11.78 -16.09
C GLY A 103 -19.28 12.84 -17.08
N VAL A 104 -19.97 13.89 -16.63
CA VAL A 104 -20.78 14.76 -17.50
C VAL A 104 -19.96 15.60 -18.51
N THR A 105 -18.71 15.97 -18.23
CA THR A 105 -17.99 16.96 -19.07
C THR A 105 -17.11 16.40 -20.20
N LYS A 106 -17.01 15.08 -20.41
CA LYS A 106 -16.18 14.51 -21.50
C LYS A 106 -16.94 13.74 -22.58
N HIS A 107 -18.26 13.62 -22.47
CA HIS A 107 -19.03 12.69 -23.30
C HIS A 107 -19.24 13.10 -24.76
N ARG A 108 -18.98 14.35 -25.18
CA ARG A 108 -19.41 14.81 -26.52
C ARG A 108 -18.34 14.85 -27.62
N ARG A 109 -17.05 14.77 -27.32
CA ARG A 109 -15.98 14.94 -28.35
C ARG A 109 -15.08 13.73 -28.62
N GLU A 110 -14.97 12.76 -27.71
CA GLU A 110 -14.10 11.58 -27.92
C GLU A 110 -14.81 10.36 -28.53
N PHE A 111 -16.16 10.33 -28.54
CA PHE A 111 -16.93 9.22 -29.13
C PHE A 111 -16.71 9.05 -30.64
N ALA A 112 -16.34 10.12 -31.36
CA ALA A 112 -16.09 10.07 -32.80
C ALA A 112 -14.75 9.40 -33.17
N TYR A 113 -13.77 9.33 -32.25
CA TYR A 113 -12.44 8.79 -32.56
C TYR A 113 -12.30 7.28 -32.29
N VAL A 114 -13.10 6.72 -31.37
CA VAL A 114 -13.04 5.29 -31.00
C VAL A 114 -13.83 4.40 -31.96
N LEU A 115 -14.80 4.96 -32.69
CA LEU A 115 -15.56 4.25 -33.73
C LEU A 115 -14.71 3.89 -34.97
N ARG A 116 -13.44 4.30 -35.06
CA ARG A 116 -12.57 4.02 -36.22
C ARG A 116 -11.69 2.76 -36.10
N THR A 117 -11.72 2.04 -34.98
CA THR A 117 -11.05 0.73 -34.88
C THR A 117 -12.02 -0.41 -35.23
N ARG A 118 -12.08 -0.69 -36.54
CA ARG A 118 -12.47 -1.94 -37.22
C ARG A 118 -13.32 -2.93 -36.42
N ARG A 119 -14.59 -3.04 -36.83
CA ARG A 119 -15.27 -4.35 -36.96
C ARG A 119 -14.38 -5.24 -37.85
N SER A 120 -13.52 -6.05 -37.26
CA SER A 120 -13.10 -7.30 -37.86
C SER A 120 -13.84 -8.39 -37.12
N LYS A 121 -14.77 -9.07 -37.80
CA LYS A 121 -15.14 -10.42 -37.40
C LYS A 121 -13.83 -11.21 -37.42
N SER A 122 -13.27 -11.50 -36.25
CA SER A 122 -12.09 -12.35 -36.16
C SER A 122 -12.50 -13.72 -36.73
N PRO A 123 -11.73 -14.31 -37.66
CA PRO A 123 -12.02 -15.64 -38.15
C PRO A 123 -12.03 -16.64 -36.99
N VAL A 124 -12.81 -17.71 -37.14
CA VAL A 124 -12.83 -18.83 -36.19
C VAL A 124 -11.44 -19.47 -36.21
N LEU A 125 -10.64 -19.22 -35.17
CA LEU A 125 -9.31 -19.82 -35.04
C LEU A 125 -9.46 -21.19 -34.42
N THR A 126 -9.16 -22.24 -35.18
CA THR A 126 -8.96 -23.58 -34.62
C THR A 126 -7.59 -23.64 -33.95
N PRO A 127 -7.32 -24.60 -33.04
CA PRO A 127 -5.99 -24.77 -32.48
C PRO A 127 -4.91 -24.79 -33.55
N MET A 128 -5.13 -25.43 -34.71
CA MET A 128 -4.16 -25.53 -35.81
C MET A 128 -3.83 -24.20 -36.50
N ASP A 129 -4.64 -23.14 -36.33
CA ASP A 129 -4.43 -21.82 -36.94
C ASP A 129 -3.59 -20.87 -36.05
N LEU A 130 -3.13 -21.36 -34.90
CA LEU A 130 -2.45 -20.54 -33.90
C LEU A 130 -0.96 -20.37 -34.20
N ASN A 131 -0.43 -19.22 -33.78
CA ASN A 131 1.02 -19.01 -33.73
C ASN A 131 1.67 -20.10 -32.85
N PRO A 132 2.84 -20.66 -33.22
CA PRO A 132 3.58 -21.63 -32.40
C PRO A 132 3.72 -21.22 -30.92
N CYS A 133 3.96 -19.94 -30.64
CA CYS A 133 4.05 -19.45 -29.26
C CYS A 133 2.71 -19.51 -28.49
N ALA A 134 1.56 -19.49 -29.15
CA ALA A 134 0.26 -19.68 -28.52
C ALA A 134 -0.01 -21.17 -28.24
N HIS A 135 0.47 -22.08 -29.10
CA HIS A 135 0.44 -23.51 -28.85
C HIS A 135 1.25 -23.93 -27.62
N GLU A 136 2.49 -23.43 -27.51
CA GLU A 136 3.34 -23.69 -26.34
C GLU A 136 2.68 -23.24 -25.03
N ILE A 137 1.90 -22.15 -25.07
CA ILE A 137 1.11 -21.70 -23.91
C ILE A 137 0.00 -22.71 -23.60
N LEU A 138 -0.76 -23.16 -24.61
CA LEU A 138 -1.86 -24.11 -24.43
C LEU A 138 -1.39 -25.46 -23.86
N GLU A 139 -0.22 -25.96 -24.27
CA GLU A 139 0.37 -27.18 -23.71
C GLU A 139 0.63 -27.03 -22.20
N GLY A 140 1.26 -25.92 -21.79
CA GLY A 140 1.54 -25.62 -20.39
C GLY A 140 0.29 -25.30 -19.55
N VAL A 141 -0.83 -24.92 -20.16
CA VAL A 141 -2.07 -24.59 -19.46
C VAL A 141 -2.79 -25.82 -18.92
N THR A 142 -2.76 -26.94 -19.66
CA THR A 142 -3.62 -28.09 -19.38
C THR A 142 -3.43 -28.64 -17.96
N SER A 143 -2.18 -28.82 -17.52
CA SER A 143 -1.86 -29.30 -16.17
C SER A 143 -2.25 -28.29 -15.08
N ILE A 144 -2.02 -26.99 -15.33
CA ILE A 144 -2.33 -25.92 -14.39
C ILE A 144 -3.85 -25.79 -14.23
N LEU A 145 -4.60 -25.77 -15.32
CA LEU A 145 -6.05 -25.57 -15.32
C LEU A 145 -6.76 -26.73 -14.61
N ALA A 146 -6.38 -27.98 -14.93
CA ALA A 146 -6.94 -29.17 -14.28
C ALA A 146 -6.71 -29.17 -12.76
N SER A 147 -5.61 -28.58 -12.30
CA SER A 147 -5.33 -28.51 -10.85
C SER A 147 -6.18 -27.49 -10.10
N ILE A 148 -6.64 -26.41 -10.75
CA ILE A 148 -7.28 -25.24 -10.10
C ILE A 148 -8.77 -25.10 -10.37
N SER A 149 -9.31 -25.66 -11.45
CA SER A 149 -10.72 -25.54 -11.82
C SER A 149 -11.73 -26.40 -11.00
N PRO A 150 -11.38 -27.55 -10.37
CA PRO A 150 -12.39 -28.46 -9.81
C PRO A 150 -13.26 -27.91 -8.66
N ILE A 151 -12.72 -27.01 -7.83
CA ILE A 151 -13.40 -26.51 -6.63
C ILE A 151 -13.59 -25.00 -6.74
N ILE A 152 -14.84 -24.57 -6.92
CA ILE A 152 -15.20 -23.15 -7.03
C ILE A 152 -14.77 -22.39 -5.77
N GLY A 153 -14.06 -21.29 -5.95
CA GLY A 153 -13.59 -20.42 -4.85
C GLY A 153 -12.28 -20.86 -4.20
N GLU A 154 -11.69 -22.01 -4.57
CA GLU A 154 -10.41 -22.46 -4.02
C GLU A 154 -9.20 -21.86 -4.77
N PHE A 155 -8.47 -20.97 -4.12
CA PHE A 155 -7.26 -20.35 -4.70
C PHE A 155 -5.95 -20.97 -4.21
N GLY A 156 -6.00 -21.91 -3.26
CA GLY A 156 -4.81 -22.45 -2.57
C GLY A 156 -3.79 -23.13 -3.48
N ARG A 157 -4.23 -23.70 -4.59
CA ARG A 157 -3.40 -24.42 -5.57
C ARG A 157 -2.67 -23.49 -6.55
N ARG A 158 -2.93 -22.18 -6.48
CA ARG A 158 -2.28 -21.19 -7.32
C ARG A 158 -0.94 -20.81 -6.74
N ASN A 159 0.15 -21.34 -7.29
CA ASN A 159 1.49 -21.13 -6.75
C ASN A 159 2.24 -19.95 -7.38
N ILE A 160 1.79 -19.45 -8.54
CA ILE A 160 2.50 -18.43 -9.32
C ILE A 160 1.84 -17.07 -9.12
N ASP A 161 2.60 -16.12 -8.57
CA ASP A 161 2.20 -14.72 -8.53
C ASP A 161 2.41 -14.07 -9.91
N THR A 162 1.33 -13.60 -10.53
CA THR A 162 1.32 -13.05 -11.89
C THR A 162 1.88 -11.61 -11.97
N ARG A 163 2.40 -11.03 -10.88
CA ARG A 163 3.15 -9.77 -10.93
C ARG A 163 4.37 -9.92 -11.83
N ILE A 164 4.45 -9.00 -12.78
CA ILE A 164 5.55 -8.90 -13.74
C ILE A 164 6.37 -7.65 -13.48
N LYS A 165 7.69 -7.81 -13.56
CA LYS A 165 8.65 -6.69 -13.63
C LYS A 165 8.90 -6.26 -15.07
N GLN A 166 8.72 -7.20 -16.01
CA GLN A 166 8.97 -7.03 -17.43
C GLN A 166 7.64 -6.86 -18.17
N ARG A 167 7.66 -6.09 -19.26
CA ARG A 167 6.44 -5.75 -20.01
C ARG A 167 6.26 -6.72 -21.19
N PRO A 168 5.12 -7.44 -21.28
CA PRO A 168 4.82 -8.29 -22.43
C PRO A 168 4.74 -7.46 -23.71
N THR A 169 5.20 -8.03 -24.82
CA THR A 169 5.10 -7.40 -26.14
C THR A 169 3.66 -7.42 -26.64
N ARG A 170 3.37 -6.64 -27.70
CA ARG A 170 2.03 -6.67 -28.33
C ARG A 170 1.70 -8.05 -28.89
N THR A 171 2.70 -8.76 -29.41
CA THR A 171 2.56 -10.13 -29.93
C THR A 171 2.27 -11.11 -28.80
N ASP A 172 2.96 -11.00 -27.66
CA ASP A 172 2.69 -11.84 -26.48
C ASP A 172 1.22 -11.69 -26.02
N VAL A 173 0.72 -10.45 -25.94
CA VAL A 173 -0.68 -10.19 -25.55
C VAL A 173 -1.66 -10.80 -26.55
N LYS A 174 -1.37 -10.76 -27.86
CA LYS A 174 -2.20 -11.41 -28.88
C LYS A 174 -2.23 -12.93 -28.68
N ASN A 175 -1.08 -13.55 -28.46
CA ASN A 175 -0.97 -15.00 -28.25
C ASN A 175 -1.71 -15.44 -26.98
N ILE A 176 -1.62 -14.65 -25.90
CA ILE A 176 -2.37 -14.88 -24.66
C ILE A 176 -3.88 -14.81 -24.92
N ASN A 177 -4.38 -13.79 -25.63
CA ASN A 177 -5.82 -13.68 -25.93
C ASN A 177 -6.31 -14.84 -26.81
N ALA A 178 -5.52 -15.24 -27.80
CA ALA A 178 -5.86 -16.38 -28.66
C ALA A 178 -5.93 -17.69 -27.87
N ALA A 179 -4.99 -17.94 -26.95
CA ALA A 179 -5.04 -19.09 -26.06
C ALA A 179 -6.26 -19.07 -25.12
N ILE A 180 -6.59 -17.90 -24.56
CA ILE A 180 -7.81 -17.72 -23.74
C ILE A 180 -9.07 -18.02 -24.57
N ASP A 181 -9.18 -17.49 -25.78
CA ASP A 181 -10.34 -17.74 -26.66
C ASP A 181 -10.55 -19.23 -26.90
N VAL A 182 -9.48 -19.95 -27.23
CA VAL A 182 -9.53 -21.40 -27.50
C VAL A 182 -10.01 -22.18 -26.27
N LEU A 183 -9.51 -21.83 -25.08
CA LEU A 183 -9.90 -22.48 -23.83
C LEU A 183 -11.33 -22.14 -23.40
N MET A 184 -11.75 -20.89 -23.57
CA MET A 184 -13.14 -20.50 -23.27
C MET A 184 -14.12 -21.23 -24.18
N ARG A 185 -13.79 -21.43 -25.47
CA ARG A 185 -14.63 -22.24 -26.36
C ARG A 185 -14.70 -23.70 -25.91
N ARG A 186 -13.54 -24.28 -25.61
CA ARG A 186 -13.45 -25.69 -25.19
C ARG A 186 -14.18 -25.97 -23.87
N GLU A 187 -13.99 -25.13 -22.87
CA GLU A 187 -14.40 -25.41 -21.49
C GLU A 187 -15.75 -24.78 -21.11
N VAL A 188 -16.20 -23.73 -21.81
CA VAL A 188 -17.32 -22.87 -21.39
C VAL A 188 -18.45 -22.79 -22.42
N GLU A 189 -18.15 -22.72 -23.73
CA GLU A 189 -19.14 -22.37 -24.79
C GLU A 189 -20.34 -23.32 -24.88
N HIS A 190 -20.22 -24.56 -24.39
CA HIS A 190 -21.32 -25.54 -24.38
C HIS A 190 -21.79 -25.95 -22.99
N SER A 191 -21.19 -25.41 -21.92
CA SER A 191 -21.37 -25.88 -20.55
C SER A 191 -21.82 -24.79 -19.57
N ILE A 192 -21.42 -23.53 -19.78
CA ILE A 192 -21.66 -22.43 -18.85
C ILE A 192 -21.99 -21.17 -19.64
N ASP A 193 -23.26 -20.75 -19.61
CA ASP A 193 -23.69 -19.49 -20.20
C ASP A 193 -23.54 -18.34 -19.17
N PRO A 194 -22.84 -17.23 -19.52
CA PRO A 194 -22.65 -16.08 -18.63
C PRO A 194 -23.94 -15.40 -18.20
N THR A 195 -25.06 -15.55 -18.93
CA THR A 195 -26.34 -14.93 -18.55
C THR A 195 -27.16 -15.76 -17.57
N THR A 196 -27.04 -17.08 -17.61
CA THR A 196 -27.77 -17.99 -16.71
C THR A 196 -26.93 -18.44 -15.51
N ASN A 197 -25.61 -18.52 -15.65
CA ASN A 197 -24.68 -18.85 -14.58
C ASN A 197 -23.48 -17.87 -14.54
N PRO A 198 -23.73 -16.61 -14.11
CA PRO A 198 -22.70 -15.57 -14.11
C PRO A 198 -21.50 -15.92 -13.22
N PHE A 199 -21.73 -16.50 -12.04
CA PHE A 199 -20.65 -16.83 -11.10
C PHE A 199 -19.78 -18.01 -11.59
N GLY A 200 -20.39 -19.03 -12.19
CA GLY A 200 -19.66 -20.14 -12.81
C GLY A 200 -18.80 -19.66 -13.98
N TYR A 201 -19.34 -18.76 -14.81
CA TYR A 201 -18.58 -18.16 -15.91
C TYR A 201 -17.38 -17.36 -15.40
N LEU A 202 -17.59 -16.50 -14.40
CA LEU A 202 -16.53 -15.69 -13.80
C LEU A 202 -15.44 -16.54 -13.14
N TRP A 203 -15.82 -17.64 -12.48
CA TRP A 203 -14.88 -18.61 -11.92
C TRP A 203 -14.00 -19.22 -13.02
N MET A 204 -14.62 -19.73 -14.09
CA MET A 204 -13.88 -20.38 -15.17
C MET A 204 -13.00 -19.39 -15.92
N ALA A 205 -13.49 -18.19 -16.22
CA ALA A 205 -12.72 -17.11 -16.82
C ALA A 205 -11.50 -16.72 -15.96
N ASN A 206 -11.66 -16.71 -14.64
CA ASN A 206 -10.57 -16.45 -13.70
C ASN A 206 -9.53 -17.60 -13.69
N CYS A 207 -9.97 -18.85 -13.68
CA CYS A 207 -9.09 -20.03 -13.77
C CYS A 207 -8.30 -20.08 -15.09
N ILE A 208 -8.97 -19.88 -16.23
CA ILE A 208 -8.36 -19.83 -17.56
C ILE A 208 -7.38 -18.67 -17.67
N LEU A 209 -7.75 -17.48 -17.19
CA LEU A 209 -6.82 -16.34 -17.21
C LEU A 209 -5.57 -16.62 -16.38
N TYR A 210 -5.74 -17.18 -15.18
CA TYR A 210 -4.60 -17.54 -14.32
C TYR A 210 -3.70 -18.57 -15.00
N SER A 211 -4.27 -19.66 -15.53
CA SER A 211 -3.49 -20.76 -16.09
C SER A 211 -2.71 -20.32 -17.34
N VAL A 212 -3.34 -19.57 -18.24
CA VAL A 212 -2.70 -19.01 -19.45
C VAL A 212 -1.56 -18.06 -19.08
N VAL A 213 -1.79 -17.16 -18.13
CA VAL A 213 -0.75 -16.21 -17.70
C VAL A 213 0.38 -16.94 -16.97
N ALA A 214 0.07 -17.92 -16.12
CA ALA A 214 1.07 -18.72 -15.43
C ALA A 214 1.96 -19.49 -16.42
N ALA A 215 1.37 -20.18 -17.38
CA ALA A 215 2.08 -20.89 -18.45
C ALA A 215 2.94 -19.93 -19.28
N PHE A 216 2.39 -18.79 -19.70
CA PHE A 216 3.16 -17.75 -20.41
C PHE A 216 4.39 -17.29 -19.61
N LEU A 217 4.25 -17.08 -18.29
CA LEU A 217 5.34 -16.63 -17.45
C LEU A 217 6.42 -17.70 -17.24
N ILE A 218 6.04 -18.97 -17.21
CA ILE A 218 6.97 -20.11 -17.17
C ILE A 218 7.71 -20.19 -18.51
N ASN A 219 7.00 -20.16 -19.63
CA ASN A 219 7.57 -20.29 -20.99
C ASN A 219 8.57 -19.16 -21.29
N LYS A 220 8.30 -17.93 -20.82
CA LYS A 220 9.25 -16.81 -20.93
C LYS A 220 10.42 -16.88 -19.94
N GLY A 221 10.44 -17.84 -19.02
CA GLY A 221 11.44 -17.97 -17.96
C GLY A 221 11.35 -16.88 -16.88
N TRP A 222 10.25 -16.13 -16.84
CA TRP A 222 10.06 -15.03 -15.87
C TRP A 222 9.65 -15.53 -14.49
N LYS A 223 9.09 -16.74 -14.45
CA LYS A 223 8.76 -17.49 -13.24
C LYS A 223 9.24 -18.92 -13.44
N LYS A 224 9.52 -19.62 -12.34
CA LYS A 224 9.85 -21.05 -12.38
C LYS A 224 8.65 -21.83 -11.92
N GLU A 225 8.32 -22.89 -12.65
CA GLU A 225 7.38 -23.90 -12.17
C GLU A 225 7.92 -24.43 -10.84
N SER A 226 7.09 -24.39 -9.81
CA SER A 226 7.48 -24.89 -8.50
C SER A 226 7.55 -26.41 -8.56
N GLY A 227 8.65 -26.94 -9.09
CA GLY A 227 9.01 -28.33 -8.87
C GLY A 227 9.04 -28.60 -7.37
N ILE A 228 8.49 -29.75 -6.98
CA ILE A 228 8.59 -30.33 -5.64
C ILE A 228 10.02 -30.10 -5.16
N LYS A 229 10.20 -29.14 -4.25
CA LYS A 229 11.49 -28.94 -3.61
C LYS A 229 11.65 -30.11 -2.66
N VAL A 230 12.38 -31.14 -3.11
CA VAL A 230 13.17 -31.96 -2.20
C VAL A 230 14.00 -30.95 -1.41
N GLN A 231 13.61 -30.75 -0.15
CA GLN A 231 14.27 -29.83 0.75
C GLN A 231 15.66 -30.38 1.06
N THR A 232 16.63 -30.13 0.19
CA THR A 232 17.98 -29.93 0.70
C THR A 232 17.89 -28.68 1.57
N LYS A 233 17.93 -28.87 2.89
CA LYS A 233 17.83 -27.82 3.93
C LYS A 233 18.81 -26.69 3.61
N ARG A 234 18.37 -25.69 2.84
CA ARG A 234 19.07 -24.40 2.77
C ARG A 234 19.00 -23.83 4.18
N LYS A 235 20.16 -23.58 4.78
CA LYS A 235 20.26 -22.94 6.09
C LYS A 235 19.39 -21.68 6.07
N THR A 236 18.49 -21.58 7.05
CA THR A 236 17.62 -20.40 7.16
C THR A 236 18.48 -19.18 7.48
N SER A 237 18.08 -17.98 7.03
CA SER A 237 18.80 -16.72 7.32
C SER A 237 19.10 -16.57 8.82
N GLY A 238 18.17 -17.01 9.68
CA GLY A 238 18.34 -17.06 11.12
C GLY A 238 19.49 -17.97 11.60
N GLN A 239 19.71 -19.12 10.97
CA GLN A 239 20.82 -20.03 11.30
C GLN A 239 22.17 -19.40 10.93
N THR A 240 22.30 -18.78 9.76
CA THR A 240 23.52 -18.10 9.34
C THR A 240 23.86 -16.93 10.28
N MET A 241 22.86 -16.14 10.70
CA MET A 241 23.07 -15.07 11.67
C MET A 241 23.47 -15.58 13.05
N LYS A 242 22.90 -16.71 13.50
CA LYS A 242 23.28 -17.36 14.76
C LYS A 242 24.72 -17.86 14.74
N GLU A 243 25.13 -18.52 13.67
CA GLU A 243 26.52 -18.99 13.47
C GLU A 243 27.52 -17.81 13.48
N ALA A 244 27.20 -16.71 12.79
CA ALA A 244 28.03 -15.50 12.78
C ALA A 244 28.15 -14.87 14.18
N PHE A 245 27.05 -14.74 14.93
CA PHE A 245 27.08 -14.23 16.30
C PHE A 245 27.90 -15.13 17.22
N LEU A 246 27.70 -16.45 17.16
CA LEU A 246 28.45 -17.39 17.99
C LEU A 246 29.95 -17.29 17.72
N THR A 247 30.35 -17.20 16.46
CA THR A 247 31.76 -17.03 16.05
C THR A 247 32.35 -15.72 16.59
N GLN A 248 31.60 -14.62 16.50
CA GLN A 248 32.04 -13.34 17.06
C GLN A 248 32.14 -13.38 18.59
N ALA A 249 31.16 -13.99 19.26
CA ALA A 249 31.10 -14.08 20.71
C ALA A 249 32.20 -14.98 21.28
N THR A 250 32.53 -16.10 20.62
CA THR A 250 33.63 -16.98 21.03
C THR A 250 34.98 -16.28 20.93
N GLU A 251 35.21 -15.53 19.85
CA GLU A 251 36.44 -14.77 19.67
C GLU A 251 36.57 -13.64 20.71
N LEU A 252 35.50 -12.90 20.99
CA LEU A 252 35.50 -11.88 22.05
C LEU A 252 35.77 -12.47 23.44
N ARG A 253 35.14 -13.61 23.77
CA ARG A 253 35.38 -14.32 25.04
C ARG A 253 36.81 -14.82 25.15
N LYS A 254 37.37 -15.34 24.06
CA LYS A 254 38.78 -15.77 23.99
C LYS A 254 39.73 -14.61 24.27
N ARG A 255 39.49 -13.43 23.67
CA ARG A 255 40.29 -12.22 23.93
C ARG A 255 40.20 -11.74 25.37
N ILE A 256 38.99 -11.74 25.95
CA ILE A 256 38.78 -11.44 27.38
C ILE A 256 39.58 -12.41 28.24
N SER A 257 39.47 -13.71 27.99
CA SER A 257 40.18 -14.75 28.75
C SER A 257 41.71 -14.58 28.68
N ILE A 258 42.25 -14.30 27.50
CA ILE A 258 43.69 -14.06 27.30
C ILE A 258 44.16 -12.83 28.08
N ALA A 259 43.42 -11.72 28.02
CA ALA A 259 43.78 -10.49 28.72
C ALA A 259 43.68 -10.65 30.25
N THR A 260 42.66 -11.36 30.75
CA THR A 260 42.52 -11.67 32.17
C THR A 260 43.68 -12.52 32.68
N ALA A 261 44.08 -13.56 31.92
CA ALA A 261 45.19 -14.41 32.30
C ALA A 261 46.54 -13.65 32.34
N GLU A 262 46.78 -12.73 31.41
CA GLU A 262 47.97 -11.88 31.43
C GLU A 262 47.94 -10.86 32.57
N LEU A 263 46.77 -10.32 32.90
CA LEU A 263 46.58 -9.44 34.05
C LEU A 263 46.90 -10.17 35.37
N ASP A 264 46.41 -11.40 35.53
CA ASP A 264 46.70 -12.24 36.70
C ASP A 264 48.19 -12.61 36.77
N ARG A 265 48.84 -12.86 35.63
CA ARG A 265 50.29 -13.11 35.56
C ARG A 265 51.09 -11.91 36.05
N ILE A 266 50.74 -10.70 35.59
CA ILE A 266 51.39 -9.44 36.01
C ILE A 266 51.18 -9.21 37.50
N LYS A 267 49.95 -9.37 38.01
CA LYS A 267 49.63 -9.21 39.44
C LYS A 267 50.40 -10.20 40.33
N LYS A 268 50.57 -11.46 39.89
CA LYS A 268 51.27 -12.51 40.63
C LYS A 268 52.78 -12.61 40.30
N ASN A 269 53.30 -11.67 39.51
CA ASN A 269 54.68 -11.59 39.05
C ASN A 269 55.27 -12.92 38.50
N LYS A 270 54.46 -13.69 37.77
CA LYS A 270 54.84 -15.03 37.28
C LYS A 270 55.65 -14.97 35.98
N LYS A 271 56.59 -15.91 35.79
CA LYS A 271 57.35 -16.08 34.55
C LYS A 271 56.42 -16.33 33.35
N ILE A 272 56.77 -15.75 32.20
CA ILE A 272 55.96 -15.86 30.97
C ILE A 272 56.23 -17.20 30.26
N THR A 273 55.16 -17.92 29.90
CA THR A 273 55.26 -19.17 29.15
C THR A 273 55.39 -18.91 27.64
N LYS A 274 55.77 -19.92 26.85
CA LYS A 274 55.83 -19.82 25.37
C LYS A 274 54.48 -19.41 24.76
N ARG A 275 53.37 -19.94 25.29
CA ARG A 275 52.00 -19.53 24.93
C ARG A 275 51.70 -18.10 25.39
N GLY A 276 52.13 -17.72 26.59
CA GLY A 276 52.02 -16.36 27.11
C GLY A 276 52.71 -15.32 26.22
N LYS A 277 53.90 -15.63 25.66
CA LYS A 277 54.60 -14.73 24.72
C LYS A 277 53.76 -14.44 23.47
N ARG A 278 53.13 -15.46 22.86
CA ARG A 278 52.24 -15.30 21.69
C ARG A 278 51.00 -14.47 22.03
N ASN A 279 50.39 -14.75 23.17
CA ASN A 279 49.23 -14.01 23.66
C ASN A 279 49.57 -12.54 23.95
N ARG A 280 50.74 -12.27 24.54
CA ARG A 280 51.23 -10.92 24.79
C ARG A 280 51.47 -10.16 23.49
N ALA A 281 52.09 -10.78 22.48
CA ALA A 281 52.28 -10.14 21.17
C ALA A 281 50.95 -9.76 20.50
N MET A 282 49.90 -10.59 20.64
CA MET A 282 48.54 -10.26 20.20
C MET A 282 47.97 -9.05 20.96
N LEU A 283 48.12 -9.02 22.29
CA LEU A 283 47.67 -7.90 23.11
C LEU A 283 48.42 -6.61 22.80
N GLU A 284 49.73 -6.70 22.55
CA GLU A 284 50.57 -5.55 22.18
C GLU A 284 50.13 -4.93 20.85
N ARG A 285 49.72 -5.76 19.89
CA ARG A 285 49.15 -5.30 18.62
C ARG A 285 47.81 -4.55 18.79
N GLU A 286 46.98 -4.92 19.75
CA GLU A 286 45.62 -4.36 19.91
C GLU A 286 45.48 -3.29 21.01
N SER A 287 46.42 -3.23 21.94
CA SER A 287 46.38 -2.35 23.12
C SER A 287 47.67 -1.54 23.35
N GLY A 288 48.71 -1.74 22.53
CA GLY A 288 50.00 -1.10 22.71
C GLY A 288 50.76 -1.69 23.91
N LYS A 289 51.41 -0.85 24.72
CA LYS A 289 52.16 -1.35 25.90
C LYS A 289 51.24 -2.10 26.86
N VAL A 290 51.63 -3.34 27.17
CA VAL A 290 50.91 -4.21 28.11
C VAL A 290 51.29 -3.85 29.55
N SER A 291 50.37 -3.16 30.23
CA SER A 291 50.42 -2.78 31.63
C SER A 291 49.15 -3.26 32.33
N ALA A 292 49.14 -3.32 33.66
CA ALA A 292 47.93 -3.72 34.40
C ALA A 292 46.73 -2.80 34.07
N ALA A 293 46.96 -1.49 33.97
CA ALA A 293 45.93 -0.51 33.63
C ALA A 293 45.41 -0.67 32.19
N SER A 294 46.32 -0.83 31.22
CA SER A 294 45.92 -1.01 29.81
C SER A 294 45.17 -2.32 29.58
N LEU A 295 45.49 -3.39 30.33
CA LEU A 295 44.75 -4.65 30.28
C LEU A 295 43.35 -4.55 30.87
N VAL A 296 43.17 -3.84 31.99
CA VAL A 296 41.85 -3.61 32.58
C VAL A 296 40.96 -2.82 31.60
N ALA A 297 41.48 -1.76 31.00
CA ALA A 297 40.78 -0.99 29.97
C ALA A 297 40.44 -1.86 28.74
N TYR A 298 41.37 -2.70 28.29
CA TYR A 298 41.14 -3.64 27.19
C TYR A 298 40.03 -4.64 27.50
N ILE A 299 40.03 -5.23 28.70
CA ILE A 299 39.01 -6.19 29.15
C ILE A 299 37.63 -5.54 29.14
N GLU A 300 37.50 -4.34 29.71
CA GLU A 300 36.21 -3.63 29.73
C GLU A 300 35.73 -3.24 28.33
N ARG A 301 36.64 -2.81 27.45
CA ARG A 301 36.32 -2.57 26.03
C ARG A 301 35.77 -3.84 25.35
N LYS A 302 36.43 -5.00 25.53
CA LYS A 302 35.98 -6.26 24.93
C LYS A 302 34.70 -6.81 25.56
N LYS A 303 34.49 -6.64 26.86
CA LYS A 303 33.20 -6.94 27.51
C LYS A 303 32.08 -6.05 26.94
N SER A 304 32.35 -4.77 26.71
CA SER A 304 31.39 -3.84 26.09
C SER A 304 31.04 -4.25 24.65
N GLU A 305 32.04 -4.60 23.83
CA GLU A 305 31.83 -5.15 22.48
C GLU A 305 30.95 -6.41 22.52
N LEU A 306 31.20 -7.32 23.47
CA LEU A 306 30.40 -8.54 23.64
C LEU A 306 28.95 -8.23 24.05
N ARG A 307 28.73 -7.27 24.96
CA ARG A 307 27.39 -6.80 25.33
C ARG A 307 26.64 -6.20 24.13
N ARG A 308 27.30 -5.36 23.34
CA ARG A 308 26.74 -4.78 22.11
C ARG A 308 26.40 -5.85 21.07
N ALA A 309 27.29 -6.81 20.84
CA ALA A 309 27.05 -7.92 19.93
C ALA A 309 25.83 -8.76 20.36
N LYS A 310 25.71 -9.07 21.66
CA LYS A 310 24.55 -9.77 22.23
C LYS A 310 23.26 -8.98 22.02
N GLY A 311 23.26 -7.69 22.34
CA GLY A 311 22.10 -6.81 22.14
C GLY A 311 21.67 -6.74 20.67
N GLY A 312 22.62 -6.57 19.76
CA GLY A 312 22.36 -6.55 18.32
C GLY A 312 21.81 -7.87 17.77
N PHE A 313 22.31 -9.01 18.26
CA PHE A 313 21.78 -10.32 17.91
C PHE A 313 20.33 -10.50 18.37
N ILE A 314 20.02 -10.18 19.63
CA ILE A 314 18.66 -10.27 20.17
C ILE A 314 17.70 -9.39 19.36
N TRP A 315 18.10 -8.16 19.04
CA TRP A 315 17.28 -7.26 18.24
C TRP A 315 17.03 -7.81 16.83
N LYS A 316 18.07 -8.30 16.15
CA LYS A 316 17.92 -8.94 14.82
C LYS A 316 17.03 -10.17 14.87
N GLN A 317 17.16 -11.00 15.91
CA GLN A 317 16.32 -12.18 16.11
C GLN A 317 14.84 -11.77 16.25
N LYS A 318 14.53 -10.79 17.11
CA LYS A 318 13.16 -10.26 17.25
C LYS A 318 12.62 -9.71 15.94
N GLN A 319 13.44 -8.98 15.18
CA GLN A 319 13.04 -8.47 13.86
C GLN A 319 12.73 -9.60 12.87
N GLU A 320 13.51 -10.67 12.87
CA GLU A 320 13.27 -11.82 12.00
C GLU A 320 12.03 -12.61 12.42
N GLU A 321 11.78 -12.75 13.72
CA GLU A 321 10.53 -13.31 14.26
C GLU A 321 9.33 -12.48 13.84
N ILE A 322 9.40 -11.15 13.93
CA ILE A 322 8.34 -10.24 13.46
C ILE A 322 8.11 -10.38 11.95
N ARG A 323 9.18 -10.39 11.14
CA ARG A 323 9.06 -10.59 9.68
C ARG A 323 8.45 -11.94 9.34
N SER A 324 8.88 -12.99 10.02
CA SER A 324 8.34 -14.34 9.86
C SER A 324 6.87 -14.39 10.23
N LEU A 325 6.48 -13.78 11.36
CA LEU A 325 5.09 -13.72 11.81
C LEU A 325 4.22 -12.91 10.84
N ASN A 326 4.69 -11.74 10.40
CA ASN A 326 3.99 -10.93 9.40
C ASN A 326 3.83 -11.71 8.09
N SER A 327 4.88 -12.40 7.64
CA SER A 327 4.81 -13.23 6.44
C SER A 327 3.80 -14.36 6.60
N LYS A 328 3.73 -15.00 7.78
CA LYS A 328 2.73 -16.04 8.07
C LYS A 328 1.33 -15.47 8.09
N PHE A 329 1.12 -14.29 8.68
CA PHE A 329 -0.19 -13.64 8.73
C PHE A 329 -0.79 -13.41 7.33
N TYR A 330 0.02 -13.11 6.31
CA TYR A 330 -0.47 -12.95 4.94
C TYR A 330 -0.74 -14.27 4.21
N VAL A 331 -0.09 -15.36 4.60
CA VAL A 331 -0.19 -16.67 3.92
C VAL A 331 -1.23 -17.57 4.58
N ASP A 332 -1.27 -17.57 5.89
CA ASP A 332 -2.12 -18.40 6.74
C ASP A 332 -2.36 -17.68 8.08
N PRO A 333 -3.39 -16.82 8.15
CA PRO A 333 -3.75 -16.12 9.37
C PRO A 333 -4.14 -17.08 10.50
N SER A 334 -4.77 -18.22 10.18
CA SER A 334 -5.29 -19.16 11.18
C SER A 334 -4.19 -19.74 12.05
N SER A 335 -3.08 -20.21 11.47
CA SER A 335 -1.96 -20.72 12.28
C SER A 335 -1.28 -19.66 13.14
N VAL A 336 -1.38 -18.38 12.79
CA VAL A 336 -0.92 -17.27 13.65
C VAL A 336 -1.82 -17.14 14.88
N TYR A 337 -3.14 -17.19 14.69
CA TYR A 337 -4.10 -17.15 15.81
C TYR A 337 -4.04 -18.42 16.66
N ASP A 338 -3.84 -19.60 16.07
CA ASP A 338 -3.65 -20.85 16.82
C ASP A 338 -2.43 -20.77 17.74
N ARG A 339 -1.31 -20.26 17.22
CA ARG A 339 -0.12 -20.01 18.03
C ARG A 339 -0.36 -18.99 19.14
N PHE A 340 -1.15 -17.95 18.89
CA PHE A 340 -1.55 -17.02 19.95
C PHE A 340 -2.45 -17.70 20.98
N ASN A 341 -3.38 -18.54 20.56
CA ASN A 341 -4.24 -19.32 21.45
C ASN A 341 -3.44 -20.32 22.30
N GLU A 342 -2.40 -20.94 21.76
CA GLU A 342 -1.44 -21.77 22.51
C GLU A 342 -0.69 -20.94 23.56
N ILE A 343 -0.17 -19.77 23.19
CA ILE A 343 0.49 -18.85 24.13
C ILE A 343 -0.47 -18.44 25.26
N ILE A 344 -1.73 -18.15 24.92
CA ILE A 344 -2.79 -17.82 25.88
C ILE A 344 -3.08 -18.99 26.82
N LYS A 345 -3.18 -20.21 26.30
CA LYS A 345 -3.38 -21.42 27.10
C LYS A 345 -2.20 -21.70 28.04
N SER A 346 -0.99 -21.30 27.66
CA SER A 346 0.23 -21.50 28.45
C SER A 346 0.49 -20.48 29.56
N ASP A 347 -0.28 -19.37 29.60
CA ASP A 347 -0.16 -18.32 30.62
C ASP A 347 -1.49 -18.16 31.39
N PRO A 348 -1.73 -19.01 32.41
CA PRO A 348 -3.00 -19.04 33.15
C PRO A 348 -3.24 -17.79 34.02
N GLU A 349 -2.20 -17.03 34.35
CA GLU A 349 -2.27 -15.83 35.20
C GLU A 349 -2.66 -14.55 34.41
N ASN A 350 -2.75 -14.63 33.08
CA ASN A 350 -3.36 -13.63 32.19
C ASN A 350 -3.12 -12.16 32.59
N ASN A 351 -1.84 -11.76 32.66
CA ASN A 351 -1.41 -10.35 32.82
C ASN A 351 -1.65 -9.50 31.56
N LYS A 352 -2.80 -9.65 30.90
CA LYS A 352 -3.22 -8.79 29.80
C LYS A 352 -3.93 -7.54 30.36
N PRO A 353 -3.91 -6.42 29.61
CA PRO A 353 -4.93 -5.39 29.77
C PRO A 353 -6.30 -6.06 29.72
N ARG A 354 -7.16 -5.77 30.69
CA ARG A 354 -8.53 -6.27 30.76
C ARG A 354 -9.31 -5.73 29.55
N TYR A 355 -9.31 -6.47 28.46
CA TYR A 355 -10.22 -6.21 27.35
C TYR A 355 -11.62 -6.67 27.78
N MET A 356 -12.64 -5.85 27.55
CA MET A 356 -14.04 -6.25 27.74
C MET A 356 -14.27 -7.56 26.97
N LYS A 357 -14.98 -8.51 27.61
CA LYS A 357 -15.35 -9.76 26.94
C LYS A 357 -16.14 -9.44 25.67
N SER A 358 -16.01 -10.24 24.60
CA SER A 358 -16.68 -9.97 23.31
C SER A 358 -18.19 -9.76 23.44
N THR A 359 -18.83 -10.47 24.38
CA THR A 359 -20.26 -10.32 24.68
C THR A 359 -20.57 -8.99 25.36
N GLU A 360 -19.68 -8.55 26.25
CA GLU A 360 -19.78 -7.30 27.01
C GLU A 360 -19.52 -6.07 26.12
N ALA A 361 -18.55 -6.17 25.20
CA ALA A 361 -18.31 -5.17 24.17
C ALA A 361 -19.47 -5.10 23.17
N GLY A 362 -20.00 -6.26 22.77
CA GLY A 362 -21.21 -6.35 21.94
C GLY A 362 -22.39 -5.65 22.62
N SER A 363 -22.69 -6.02 23.87
CA SER A 363 -23.76 -5.38 24.66
C SER A 363 -23.54 -3.89 24.89
N TYR A 364 -22.30 -3.44 25.15
CA TYR A 364 -21.98 -2.02 25.32
C TYR A 364 -22.28 -1.20 24.06
N TRP A 365 -21.82 -1.66 22.89
CA TRP A 365 -22.09 -0.97 21.62
C TRP A 365 -23.55 -1.10 21.21
N LYS A 366 -24.17 -2.25 21.47
CA LYS A 366 -25.60 -2.48 21.26
C LYS A 366 -26.45 -1.51 22.09
N ASP A 367 -26.13 -1.35 23.37
CA ASP A 367 -26.82 -0.43 24.25
C ASP A 367 -26.60 1.04 23.84
N LEU A 368 -25.43 1.38 23.30
CA LEU A 368 -25.14 2.75 22.84
C LEU A 368 -25.74 3.09 21.46
N TRP A 369 -25.94 2.10 20.58
CA TRP A 369 -26.36 2.29 19.18
C TRP A 369 -27.78 1.82 18.88
N GLU A 370 -28.27 0.82 19.60
CA GLU A 370 -29.61 0.24 19.46
C GLU A 370 -30.58 0.68 20.55
N GLN A 371 -30.13 1.43 21.59
CA GLN A 371 -31.08 2.19 22.37
C GLN A 371 -31.83 3.11 21.41
N PRO A 372 -33.18 3.06 21.35
CA PRO A 372 -33.94 4.03 20.60
C PRO A 372 -33.59 5.38 21.22
N SER A 373 -32.79 6.17 20.49
CA SER A 373 -32.35 7.46 20.99
C SER A 373 -33.59 8.24 21.38
N ILE A 374 -33.68 8.61 22.66
CA ILE A 374 -34.59 9.64 23.10
C ILE A 374 -34.22 10.87 22.26
N ALA A 375 -35.02 11.12 21.22
CA ALA A 375 -34.80 12.05 20.11
C ALA A 375 -33.84 11.62 18.96
N THR A 376 -34.18 10.56 18.21
CA THR A 376 -34.12 10.75 16.75
C THR A 376 -35.24 11.72 16.43
N ASN A 377 -34.92 13.00 16.33
CA ASN A 377 -35.85 14.00 15.80
C ASN A 377 -35.98 13.74 14.29
N SER A 378 -36.68 12.66 13.93
CA SER A 378 -37.01 12.28 12.55
C SER A 378 -37.78 13.39 11.82
N ASP A 379 -38.36 14.30 12.60
CA ASP A 379 -39.14 15.45 12.15
C ASP A 379 -38.31 16.74 12.17
N ALA A 380 -36.98 16.63 12.37
CA ALA A 380 -36.10 17.79 12.33
C ALA A 380 -36.11 18.39 10.93
N THR A 381 -36.53 19.65 10.83
CA THR A 381 -36.68 20.38 9.56
C THR A 381 -35.40 20.37 8.71
N TRP A 382 -34.22 20.40 9.34
CA TRP A 382 -32.94 20.35 8.64
C TRP A 382 -32.70 19.03 7.89
N LEU A 383 -33.31 17.90 8.31
CA LEU A 383 -33.23 16.64 7.56
C LEU A 383 -33.98 16.74 6.23
N GLU A 384 -35.11 17.44 6.22
CA GLU A 384 -35.87 17.68 4.99
C GLU A 384 -35.14 18.69 4.10
N ASP A 385 -34.55 19.74 4.67
CA ASP A 385 -33.69 20.67 3.93
C ASP A 385 -32.53 19.92 3.26
N VAL A 386 -31.88 19.00 3.99
CA VAL A 386 -30.81 18.15 3.43
C VAL A 386 -31.37 17.22 2.36
N ARG A 387 -32.53 16.59 2.56
CA ARG A 387 -33.16 15.72 1.55
C ARG A 387 -33.52 16.48 0.28
N CYS A 388 -34.07 17.69 0.39
CA CYS A 388 -34.37 18.56 -0.75
C CYS A 388 -33.09 18.95 -1.50
N VAL A 389 -32.04 19.35 -0.80
CA VAL A 389 -30.72 19.63 -1.41
C VAL A 389 -30.19 18.39 -2.12
N PHE A 390 -30.24 17.22 -1.48
CA PHE A 390 -29.80 15.98 -2.11
C PHE A 390 -30.66 15.60 -3.33
N ALA A 391 -31.97 15.79 -3.29
CA ALA A 391 -32.86 15.53 -4.42
C ALA A 391 -32.60 16.49 -5.60
N GLU A 392 -32.17 17.73 -5.34
CA GLU A 392 -31.82 18.71 -6.37
C GLU A 392 -30.46 18.39 -7.04
N PHE A 393 -29.50 17.86 -6.27
CA PHE A 393 -28.14 17.57 -6.77
C PHE A 393 -27.89 16.12 -7.21
N VAL A 394 -28.68 15.16 -6.71
CA VAL A 394 -28.57 13.75 -7.07
C VAL A 394 -29.67 13.45 -8.08
N PRO A 395 -29.34 13.23 -9.37
CA PRO A 395 -30.34 12.81 -10.33
C PRO A 395 -30.99 11.51 -9.83
N VAL A 396 -32.33 11.48 -9.85
CA VAL A 396 -33.10 10.26 -9.57
C VAL A 396 -32.51 9.15 -10.44
N PRO A 397 -32.10 8.00 -9.87
CA PRO A 397 -31.57 6.90 -10.67
C PRO A 397 -32.59 6.57 -11.76
N PRO A 398 -32.18 6.48 -13.04
CA PRO A 398 -33.10 6.09 -14.09
C PRO A 398 -33.80 4.78 -13.68
N GLN A 399 -35.13 4.76 -13.75
CA GLN A 399 -35.91 3.52 -13.60
C GLN A 399 -35.77 2.59 -14.81
N GLU A 400 -35.05 3.03 -15.85
CA GLU A 400 -34.71 2.21 -17.01
C GLU A 400 -33.69 1.14 -16.64
N ASP A 401 -33.89 -0.07 -17.17
CA ASP A 401 -32.96 -1.18 -17.04
C ASP A 401 -31.54 -0.73 -17.44
N PHE A 402 -30.61 -0.79 -16.48
CA PHE A 402 -29.22 -0.41 -16.69
C PHE A 402 -28.54 -1.45 -17.60
N GLU A 403 -28.34 -1.14 -18.87
CA GLU A 403 -27.62 -2.02 -19.81
C GLU A 403 -26.10 -1.75 -19.81
N LEU A 404 -25.33 -2.75 -19.34
CA LEU A 404 -23.87 -2.78 -19.38
C LEU A 404 -23.38 -3.10 -20.79
N ASP A 405 -23.23 -2.06 -21.61
CA ASP A 405 -22.54 -2.14 -22.91
C ASP A 405 -21.09 -2.67 -22.74
N PRO A 406 -20.72 -3.79 -23.40
CA PRO A 406 -19.35 -4.33 -23.38
C PRO A 406 -18.27 -3.31 -23.75
N VAL A 407 -18.58 -2.32 -24.59
CA VAL A 407 -17.65 -1.25 -24.96
C VAL A 407 -17.40 -0.29 -23.78
N LYS A 408 -18.47 0.11 -23.07
CA LYS A 408 -18.36 0.88 -21.82
C LYS A 408 -17.60 0.09 -20.75
N PHE A 409 -17.87 -1.21 -20.64
CA PHE A 409 -17.17 -2.09 -19.69
C PHE A 409 -15.66 -2.17 -19.97
N ALA A 410 -15.27 -2.44 -21.22
CA ALA A 410 -13.86 -2.48 -21.63
C ALA A 410 -13.15 -1.13 -21.38
N TYR A 411 -13.85 -0.02 -21.63
CA TYR A 411 -13.36 1.33 -21.32
C TYR A 411 -13.10 1.51 -19.82
N VAL A 412 -14.04 1.11 -18.97
CA VAL A 412 -13.90 1.22 -17.51
C VAL A 412 -12.73 0.37 -17.00
N ILE A 413 -12.65 -0.90 -17.39
CA ILE A 413 -11.57 -1.81 -16.97
C ILE A 413 -10.20 -1.23 -17.33
N LYS A 414 -10.02 -0.77 -18.58
CA LYS A 414 -8.73 -0.23 -19.05
C LYS A 414 -8.26 0.95 -18.20
N ARG A 415 -9.18 1.76 -17.67
CA ARG A 415 -8.91 2.94 -16.84
C ARG A 415 -8.78 2.67 -15.34
N LYS A 416 -9.20 1.49 -14.83
CA LYS A 416 -9.04 1.15 -13.41
C LYS A 416 -7.57 1.25 -13.00
N ARG A 417 -7.24 1.69 -11.78
CA ARG A 417 -5.84 1.72 -11.33
C ARG A 417 -5.32 0.28 -11.19
N ASN A 418 -4.07 0.03 -11.59
CA ASN A 418 -3.43 -1.25 -11.27
C ASN A 418 -3.17 -1.28 -9.75
N TRP A 419 -3.64 -2.33 -9.08
CA TRP A 419 -3.29 -2.55 -7.68
C TRP A 419 -1.83 -3.01 -7.56
N SER A 420 -1.20 -2.68 -6.44
CA SER A 420 0.21 -3.00 -6.17
C SER A 420 0.45 -4.49 -5.87
N ALA A 421 -0.61 -5.23 -5.52
CA ALA A 421 -0.59 -6.65 -5.21
C ALA A 421 -1.78 -7.36 -5.87
N PRO A 422 -1.63 -8.63 -6.29
CA PRO A 422 -2.76 -9.44 -6.75
C PRO A 422 -3.66 -9.81 -5.57
N GLY A 423 -4.91 -10.16 -5.87
CA GLY A 423 -5.84 -10.70 -4.87
C GLY A 423 -5.53 -12.16 -4.51
N PRO A 424 -6.43 -12.84 -3.77
CA PRO A 424 -6.33 -14.26 -3.47
C PRO A 424 -6.15 -15.13 -4.72
N ASP A 425 -6.72 -14.68 -5.84
CA ASP A 425 -6.62 -15.31 -7.17
C ASP A 425 -5.20 -15.28 -7.79
N ARG A 426 -4.27 -14.54 -7.18
CA ARG A 426 -2.90 -14.29 -7.64
C ARG A 426 -2.81 -13.60 -9.01
N ILE A 427 -3.92 -13.08 -9.53
CA ILE A 427 -3.98 -12.32 -10.78
C ILE A 427 -3.87 -10.82 -10.48
N VAL A 428 -2.93 -10.14 -11.12
CA VAL A 428 -2.91 -8.66 -11.09
C VAL A 428 -3.86 -8.07 -12.12
N ASN A 429 -4.51 -6.96 -11.78
CA ASN A 429 -5.45 -6.22 -12.65
C ASN A 429 -4.89 -5.91 -14.06
N PHE A 430 -3.55 -5.83 -14.20
CA PHE A 430 -2.93 -5.69 -15.53
C PHE A 430 -3.41 -6.76 -16.53
N TRP A 431 -3.56 -8.01 -16.11
CA TRP A 431 -3.96 -9.12 -16.98
C TRP A 431 -5.43 -9.06 -17.37
N TRP A 432 -6.31 -8.74 -16.41
CA TRP A 432 -7.74 -8.49 -16.67
C TRP A 432 -7.96 -7.39 -17.72
N LYS A 433 -7.13 -6.36 -17.73
CA LYS A 433 -7.18 -5.30 -18.75
C LYS A 433 -6.75 -5.71 -20.14
N ARG A 434 -5.92 -6.76 -20.23
CA ARG A 434 -5.28 -7.21 -21.48
C ARG A 434 -5.95 -8.46 -22.05
N ALA A 435 -6.75 -9.17 -21.26
CA ALA A 435 -7.61 -10.27 -21.70
C ALA A 435 -8.91 -9.72 -22.32
N GLU A 436 -8.78 -9.07 -23.47
CA GLU A 436 -9.89 -8.45 -24.20
C GLU A 436 -10.94 -9.47 -24.65
N SER A 437 -10.52 -10.72 -24.90
CA SER A 437 -11.42 -11.84 -25.20
C SER A 437 -12.49 -12.10 -24.13
N LEU A 438 -12.16 -11.86 -22.85
CA LEU A 438 -13.07 -12.12 -21.73
C LEU A 438 -14.04 -10.96 -21.48
N HIS A 439 -13.78 -9.76 -22.02
CA HIS A 439 -14.54 -8.55 -21.64
C HIS A 439 -16.02 -8.65 -21.96
N LYS A 440 -16.38 -9.28 -23.07
CA LYS A 440 -17.78 -9.46 -23.47
C LYS A 440 -18.55 -10.36 -22.50
N GLY A 441 -18.01 -11.53 -22.18
CA GLY A 441 -18.70 -12.48 -21.31
C GLY A 441 -18.75 -12.01 -19.86
N ILE A 442 -17.69 -11.36 -19.37
CA ILE A 442 -17.71 -10.75 -18.03
C ILE A 442 -18.76 -9.63 -17.95
N ALA A 443 -18.90 -8.80 -18.98
CA ALA A 443 -19.94 -7.78 -19.03
C ALA A 443 -21.34 -8.40 -18.96
N ALA A 444 -21.58 -9.48 -19.71
CA ALA A 444 -22.83 -10.24 -19.64
C ALA A 444 -23.08 -10.85 -18.26
N SER A 445 -22.06 -11.40 -17.61
CA SER A 445 -22.19 -11.93 -16.25
C SER A 445 -22.49 -10.85 -15.21
N PHE A 446 -21.92 -9.66 -15.34
CA PHE A 446 -22.27 -8.55 -14.46
C PHE A 446 -23.68 -8.03 -14.73
N GLN A 447 -24.12 -7.98 -15.99
CA GLN A 447 -25.49 -7.62 -16.34
C GLN A 447 -26.50 -8.56 -15.66
N ALA A 448 -26.26 -9.87 -15.79
CA ALA A 448 -27.12 -10.91 -15.24
C ALA A 448 -27.06 -11.03 -13.70
N ALA A 449 -26.13 -10.35 -13.03
CA ALA A 449 -26.03 -10.34 -11.58
C ALA A 449 -26.59 -9.05 -10.94
N VAL A 450 -26.89 -8.03 -11.75
CA VAL A 450 -27.46 -6.74 -11.33
C VAL A 450 -28.97 -6.70 -11.55
N VAL A 451 -29.46 -7.43 -12.56
CA VAL A 451 -30.87 -7.83 -12.73
C VAL A 451 -31.14 -9.04 -11.87
#